data_AF-A0A1X2D2V6-F1
#
_entry.id   AF-A0A1X2D2V6-F1
#
_cell.length_a   1.000
_cell.length_b   1.000
_cell.length_c   1.000
_cell.angle_alpha   90.00
_cell.angle_beta   90.00
_cell.angle_gamma   90.00
#
_symmetry.space_group_name_H-M   'P 1'
#
loop_
_entity.id
_entity.type
_entity.pdbx_description
1 polymer ?
#
loop_
_entity_poly.entity_id
_entity_poly.type
_entity_poly.pdbx_seq_one_letter_code
_entity_poly.pdbx_strand_id
1 'polypeptide(L)' 'MDTGQNPAFDAVDQETAAAQAVASAHGVPFLGIRGMSDGPGDPLRLPDFPFQFFFYKQIAAENAALVTEAFLRNWPGP' A
#
# COMPACT_ATOMS: atom_id res chain seq x y z
N MET A 1 -1.90 -23.63 -7.44
CA MET A 1 -2.01 -22.17 -7.22
C MET A 1 -1.10 -21.89 -6.05
N ASP A 2 -0.01 -21.18 -6.30
CA ASP A 2 1.03 -20.91 -5.31
C ASP A 2 0.48 -19.91 -4.28
N THR A 3 0.39 -20.36 -3.02
CA THR A 3 -0.31 -19.68 -1.95
C THR A 3 0.59 -18.62 -1.31
N GLY A 4 0.76 -17.48 -1.98
CA GLY A 4 0.92 -16.15 -1.36
C GLY A 4 2.00 -15.92 -0.29
N GLN A 5 2.89 -16.86 0.00
CA GLN A 5 3.95 -16.71 1.00
C GLN A 5 5.30 -16.94 0.36
N ASN A 6 5.71 -16.00 -0.49
CA ASN A 6 7.12 -15.74 -0.66
C ASN A 6 7.53 -14.83 0.51
N PRO A 7 8.38 -15.27 1.47
CA PRO A 7 8.69 -14.54 2.71
C PRO A 7 9.49 -13.24 2.50
N ALA A 8 9.54 -12.70 1.27
CA ALA A 8 10.40 -11.59 0.92
C ALA A 8 9.72 -10.20 1.00
N PHE A 9 8.39 -10.13 1.14
CA PHE A 9 7.67 -8.85 1.02
C PHE A 9 6.54 -8.71 2.04
N ASP A 10 6.42 -7.53 2.65
CA ASP A 10 5.40 -7.21 3.67
C ASP A 10 4.03 -6.85 3.06
N ALA A 11 4.00 -6.42 1.79
CA ALA A 11 2.79 -6.05 1.07
C ALA A 11 2.98 -6.20 -0.45
N VAL A 12 1.88 -6.37 -1.18
CA VAL A 12 1.85 -6.43 -2.65
C VAL A 12 0.76 -5.50 -3.20
N ASP A 13 1.05 -4.83 -4.31
CA ASP A 13 0.10 -4.04 -5.10
C ASP A 13 0.46 -4.09 -6.59
N GLN A 14 -0.30 -3.38 -7.43
CA GLN A 14 -0.16 -3.47 -8.89
C GLN A 14 0.53 -2.27 -9.55
N GLU A 15 0.76 -1.15 -8.85
CA GLU A 15 1.26 0.09 -9.47
C GLU A 15 2.56 0.64 -8.88
N THR A 16 2.90 0.33 -7.62
CA THR A 16 3.99 1.04 -6.91
C THR A 16 5.33 0.83 -7.58
N ALA A 17 5.63 -0.42 -7.97
CA ALA A 17 6.87 -0.75 -8.66
C ALA A 17 6.99 -0.05 -10.02
N ALA A 18 5.88 0.04 -10.77
CA ALA A 18 5.86 0.74 -12.05
C ALA A 18 6.08 2.25 -11.90
N ALA A 19 5.43 2.87 -10.91
CA ALA A 19 5.63 4.28 -10.60
C ALA A 19 7.08 4.59 -10.16
N GLN A 20 7.64 3.74 -9.29
CA GLN A 20 9.04 3.84 -8.86
C GLN A 20 10.03 3.71 -10.04
N ALA A 21 9.78 2.79 -10.97
CA ALA A 21 10.64 2.60 -12.12
C ALA A 21 10.73 3.88 -12.97
N VAL A 22 9.60 4.56 -13.20
CA VAL A 22 9.56 5.85 -13.89
C VAL A 22 10.31 6.92 -13.11
N ALA A 23 10.05 7.08 -11.81
CA ALA A 23 10.74 8.07 -10.98
C ALA A 23 12.27 7.88 -11.00
N SER A 24 12.71 6.63 -10.89
CA SER A 24 14.13 6.25 -10.95
C SER A 24 14.77 6.60 -12.30
N ALA A 25 14.06 6.35 -13.41
CA ALA A 25 14.53 6.70 -14.75
C ALA A 25 14.72 8.21 -14.96
N HIS A 26 14.06 9.04 -14.16
CA HIS A 26 14.14 10.50 -14.21
C HIS A 26 14.93 11.12 -13.05
N GLY A 27 15.58 10.31 -12.20
CA GLY A 27 16.34 10.80 -11.04
C GLY A 27 15.48 11.50 -9.98
N VAL A 28 14.18 11.18 -9.92
CA VAL A 28 13.23 11.76 -8.97
C VAL A 28 13.14 10.86 -7.73
N PRO A 29 13.35 11.38 -6.51
CA PRO A 29 13.11 10.62 -5.28
C PRO A 29 11.66 10.12 -5.21
N PHE A 30 11.46 8.87 -4.77
CA PHE A 30 10.14 8.24 -4.73
C PHE A 30 9.86 7.63 -3.34
N LEU A 31 8.66 7.88 -2.83
CA LEU A 31 8.12 7.25 -1.62
C LEU A 31 6.68 6.82 -1.90
N GLY A 32 6.41 5.51 -1.82
CA GLY A 32 5.06 4.96 -1.88
C GLY A 32 4.47 4.79 -0.48
N ILE A 33 3.26 5.32 -0.24
CA ILE A 33 2.52 5.15 1.01
C ILE A 33 1.23 4.39 0.67
N ARG A 34 1.04 3.21 1.28
CA ARG A 34 -0.10 2.32 1.04
C ARG A 34 -0.76 1.94 2.37
N GLY A 35 -2.09 1.80 2.35
CA GLY A 35 -2.85 1.21 3.45
C GLY A 35 -3.30 -0.20 3.07
N MET A 36 -3.30 -1.12 4.03
CA MET A 36 -3.70 -2.52 3.80
C MET A 36 -5.22 -2.64 3.74
N SER A 37 -5.73 -3.20 2.64
CA SER A 37 -7.16 -3.46 2.41
C SER A 37 -7.58 -4.90 2.67
N ASP A 38 -6.62 -5.81 2.80
CA ASP A 38 -6.82 -7.25 2.85
C ASP A 38 -5.49 -7.92 3.25
N GLY A 39 -5.59 -9.13 3.79
CA GLY A 39 -4.45 -9.92 4.18
C GLY A 39 -4.66 -10.73 5.47
N PRO A 40 -3.61 -11.41 5.93
CA PRO A 40 -3.67 -12.21 7.14
C PRO A 40 -3.92 -11.33 8.38
N GLY A 41 -4.62 -11.89 9.37
CA GLY A 41 -4.88 -11.20 10.64
C GLY A 41 -6.12 -10.31 10.65
N ASP A 42 -7.00 -10.43 9.65
CA ASP A 42 -8.30 -9.75 9.64
C ASP A 42 -9.10 -10.03 10.95
N PRO A 43 -9.42 -8.98 11.74
CA PRO A 43 -10.13 -9.14 13.01
C PRO A 43 -11.58 -9.62 12.84
N LEU A 44 -12.18 -9.41 11.67
CA LEU A 44 -13.57 -9.81 11.39
C LEU A 44 -13.68 -11.20 10.76
N ARG A 45 -12.55 -11.85 10.46
CA ARG A 45 -12.48 -13.18 9.83
C ARG A 45 -13.35 -13.29 8.57
N LEU A 46 -13.40 -12.21 7.79
CA LEU A 46 -14.05 -12.19 6.49
C LEU A 46 -13.32 -13.17 5.54
N PRO A 47 -14.02 -13.69 4.53
CA PRO A 47 -13.35 -14.33 3.41
C PRO A 47 -12.28 -13.40 2.85
N ASP A 48 -11.19 -13.96 2.34
CA ASP A 48 -10.07 -13.21 1.78
C ASP A 48 -10.50 -12.37 0.55
N PHE A 49 -9.54 -11.80 -0.18
CA PHE A 49 -9.81 -11.08 -1.43
C PHE A 49 -10.86 -11.80 -2.30
N PRO A 50 -11.92 -11.12 -2.77
CA PRO A 50 -12.12 -9.66 -2.76
C PRO A 50 -12.96 -9.11 -1.60
N PHE A 51 -13.42 -9.94 -0.66
CA PHE A 51 -14.40 -9.51 0.34
C PHE A 51 -13.79 -8.54 1.35
N GLN A 52 -12.62 -8.86 1.89
CA GLN A 52 -11.84 -7.94 2.73
C GLN A 52 -11.56 -6.62 2.01
N PHE A 53 -11.08 -6.66 0.76
CA PHE A 53 -10.82 -5.46 -0.03
C PHE A 53 -12.05 -4.54 -0.11
N PHE A 54 -13.22 -5.06 -0.46
CA PHE A 54 -14.42 -4.23 -0.54
C PHE A 54 -14.88 -3.68 0.80
N PHE A 55 -14.61 -4.40 1.90
CA PHE A 55 -14.93 -3.95 3.25
C PHE A 55 -13.95 -2.88 3.77
N TYR A 56 -12.65 -3.05 3.54
CA TYR A 56 -11.59 -2.22 4.14
C TYR A 56 -10.96 -1.18 3.20
N LYS A 57 -11.22 -1.19 1.88
CA LYS A 57 -10.60 -0.23 0.96
C LYS A 57 -10.76 1.25 1.38
N GLN A 58 -11.89 1.60 2.00
CA GLN A 58 -12.15 2.98 2.42
C GLN A 58 -11.22 3.38 3.57
N ILE A 59 -11.15 2.57 4.64
CA ILE A 59 -10.26 2.86 5.78
C ILE A 59 -8.78 2.73 5.38
N ALA A 60 -8.44 1.82 4.46
CA ALA A 60 -7.10 1.69 3.90
C ALA A 60 -6.69 2.98 3.15
N ALA A 61 -7.57 3.51 2.32
CA ALA A 61 -7.35 4.76 1.60
C ALA A 61 -7.24 5.97 2.54
N GLU A 62 -8.12 6.08 3.54
CA GLU A 62 -8.11 7.15 4.54
C GLU A 62 -6.80 7.13 5.36
N ASN A 63 -6.37 5.95 5.83
CA ASN A 63 -5.11 5.82 6.56
C ASN A 63 -3.90 6.20 5.70
N ALA A 64 -3.85 5.76 4.44
CA ALA A 64 -2.78 6.14 3.53
C ALA A 64 -2.76 7.67 3.28
N ALA A 65 -3.94 8.28 3.13
CA ALA A 65 -4.07 9.72 2.95
C ALA A 65 -3.62 10.50 4.19
N LEU A 66 -4.01 10.08 5.41
CA LEU A 66 -3.60 10.71 6.67
C LEU A 66 -2.08 10.67 6.85
N VAL A 67 -1.45 9.53 6.58
CA VAL A 67 0.02 9.40 6.66
C VAL A 67 0.69 10.29 5.61
N THR A 68 0.16 10.31 4.39
CA THR A 68 0.66 11.18 3.30
C THR A 68 0.54 12.66 3.69
N GLU A 69 -0.59 13.08 4.23
CA GLU A 69 -0.81 14.45 4.70
C GLU A 69 0.16 14.81 5.83
N ALA A 70 0.31 13.94 6.83
CA ALA A 70 1.24 14.15 7.94
C ALA A 70 2.69 14.25 7.45
N PHE A 71 3.09 13.42 6.49
CA PHE A 71 4.40 13.51 5.86
C PHE A 71 4.60 14.85 5.15
N LEU A 72 3.67 15.24 4.28
CA LEU A 72 3.77 16.48 3.51
C LEU A 72 3.81 17.74 4.39
N ARG A 73 3.10 17.75 5.52
CA ARG A 73 3.14 18.86 6.49
C ARG A 73 4.52 19.07 7.10
N ASN A 74 5.34 18.03 7.17
CA ASN A 74 6.68 18.06 7.78
C ASN A 74 7.81 17.96 6.75
N TRP A 75 7.49 17.80 5.46
CA TRP A 75 8.47 17.61 4.41
C TRP A 75 9.08 18.96 4.02
N PRO A 76 10.39 19.18 4.24
CA PRO A 76 11.04 20.45 3.93
C PRO A 76 11.25 20.70 2.43
N GLY A 77 10.89 19.73 1.57
CA GLY A 77 11.27 19.74 0.16
C GLY A 77 12.61 19.03 -0.09
N PRO A 78 13.02 18.89 -1.36
CA PRO A 78 14.41 18.72 -1.71
C PRO A 78 15.26 19.95 -1.36
#